data_AF-A0A1N6DUE7-F1
#
_entry.id   AF-A0A1N6DUE7-F1
#
_cell.length_a   1.000
_cell.length_b   1.000
_cell.length_c   1.000
_cell.angle_alpha   90.00
_cell.angle_beta   90.00
_cell.angle_gamma   90.00
#
_symmetry.space_group_name_H-M   'P 1'
#
loop_
_entity.id
_entity.type
_entity.pdbx_description
1 polymer ?
#
loop_
_entity_poly.entity_id
_entity_poly.type
_entity_poly.pdbx_seq_one_letter_code
_entity_poly.pdbx_strand_id
1 'polypeptide(L)'
;MSNTHVFNSSLEAGVRTICFLDSYFPESMDFDGLMKIDFILVHSSDFGGPESLHPVTPNRKGEYFSRREKVRSGLDLMREFGLVEVDYTNNGVAYKASEYVSPYLDLMKSNYSLSLITISEWLAKELNKNGFEKFNITLENKVF
;
A
#
# COMPACT_ATOMS: atom_id res chain seq x y z
N MET A 1 -28.50 10.61 -2.08
CA MET A 1 -27.32 9.73 -2.18
C MET A 1 -26.19 10.42 -1.46
N SER A 2 -25.74 9.90 -0.31
CA SER A 2 -24.57 10.43 0.38
C SER A 2 -23.39 10.39 -0.59
N ASN A 3 -22.68 11.51 -0.73
CA ASN A 3 -21.47 11.60 -1.54
C ASN A 3 -20.39 10.73 -0.87
N THR A 4 -20.39 9.43 -1.17
CA THR A 4 -19.45 8.48 -0.60
C THR A 4 -18.08 8.82 -1.14
N HIS A 5 -17.28 9.56 -0.38
CA HIS A 5 -15.90 9.87 -0.72
C HIS A 5 -15.08 8.57 -0.71
N VAL A 6 -14.94 7.95 -1.88
CA VAL A 6 -14.14 6.73 -2.08
C VAL A 6 -12.65 7.04 -1.91
N PHE A 7 -12.21 8.23 -2.35
CA PHE A 7 -10.83 8.69 -2.16
C PHE A 7 -10.51 8.93 -0.69
N ASN A 8 -9.33 8.47 -0.26
CA ASN A 8 -8.82 8.54 1.10
C ASN A 8 -9.77 7.88 2.14
N SER A 9 -10.49 6.84 1.71
CA SER A 9 -11.32 5.99 2.56
C SER A 9 -10.56 4.71 2.97
N SER A 10 -11.08 3.99 3.96
CA SER A 10 -10.57 2.66 4.32
C SER A 10 -10.65 1.68 3.15
N LEU A 11 -11.67 1.80 2.28
CA LEU A 11 -11.78 0.96 1.08
C LEU A 11 -10.62 1.20 0.11
N GLU A 12 -10.32 2.47 -0.20
CA GLU A 12 -9.18 2.80 -1.07
C GLU A 12 -7.85 2.36 -0.45
N ALA A 13 -7.65 2.59 0.85
CA ALA A 13 -6.45 2.13 1.55
C ALA A 13 -6.31 0.59 1.49
N GLY A 14 -7.43 -0.14 1.61
CA GLY A 14 -7.48 -1.59 1.42
C GLY A 14 -7.10 -2.01 -0.01
N VAL A 15 -7.65 -1.32 -1.03
CA VAL A 15 -7.30 -1.58 -2.44
C VAL A 15 -5.80 -1.32 -2.70
N ARG A 16 -5.23 -0.23 -2.17
CA ARG A 16 -3.78 0.01 -2.25
C ARG A 16 -2.97 -1.09 -1.58
N THR A 17 -3.43 -1.59 -0.43
CA THR A 17 -2.79 -2.67 0.31
C THR A 17 -2.75 -3.97 -0.50
N ILE A 18 -3.89 -4.42 -1.04
CA ILE A 18 -3.94 -5.66 -1.83
C ILE A 18 -3.20 -5.53 -3.15
N CYS A 19 -3.19 -4.35 -3.76
CA CYS A 19 -2.45 -4.10 -4.99
C CYS A 19 -0.94 -4.30 -4.80
N PHE A 20 -0.41 -3.81 -3.67
CA PHE A 20 0.97 -4.08 -3.30
C PHE A 20 1.21 -5.55 -2.94
N LEU A 21 0.37 -6.13 -2.08
CA LEU A 21 0.57 -7.51 -1.63
C LEU A 21 0.51 -8.52 -2.78
N ASP A 22 -0.30 -8.26 -3.82
CA ASP A 22 -0.34 -9.05 -5.05
C ASP A 22 1.00 -8.99 -5.80
N SER A 23 1.54 -7.78 -5.97
CA SER A 23 2.87 -7.56 -6.57
C SER A 23 4.02 -8.13 -5.74
N TYR A 24 3.80 -8.34 -4.44
CA TYR A 24 4.79 -8.85 -3.50
C TYR A 24 4.64 -10.35 -3.23
N PHE A 25 3.63 -11.01 -3.79
CA PHE A 25 3.38 -12.43 -3.61
C PHE A 25 4.58 -13.28 -4.10
N PRO A 26 4.96 -14.38 -3.41
CA PRO A 26 4.28 -15.01 -2.27
C PRO A 26 4.68 -14.46 -0.88
N GLU A 27 5.47 -13.39 -0.82
CA GLU A 27 5.99 -12.86 0.44
C GLU A 27 4.90 -12.16 1.27
N SER A 28 5.06 -12.18 2.59
CA SER A 28 4.19 -11.49 3.53
C SER A 28 4.85 -10.23 4.10
N MET A 29 4.03 -9.28 4.56
CA MET A 29 4.49 -7.99 5.09
C MET A 29 3.80 -7.68 6.42
N ASP A 30 4.54 -7.21 7.42
CA ASP A 30 3.95 -6.75 8.68
C ASP A 30 3.20 -5.42 8.52
N PHE A 31 2.43 -5.02 9.55
CA PHE A 31 1.63 -3.80 9.45
C PHE A 31 2.48 -2.53 9.33
N ASP A 32 3.64 -2.47 9.97
CA ASP A 32 4.48 -1.26 9.95
C ASP A 32 5.12 -1.08 8.57
N GLY A 33 5.50 -2.19 7.91
CA GLY A 33 5.87 -2.23 6.51
C GLY A 33 4.73 -1.79 5.60
N LEU A 34 3.51 -2.31 5.79
CA LEU A 34 2.34 -1.89 5.03
C LEU A 34 2.04 -0.39 5.18
N MET A 35 2.28 0.19 6.37
CA MET A 35 2.18 1.63 6.58
C MET A 35 3.18 2.43 5.76
N LYS A 36 4.44 1.98 5.69
CA LYS A 36 5.48 2.59 4.84
C LYS A 36 5.12 2.46 3.37
N ILE A 37 4.72 1.27 2.94
CA ILE A 37 4.29 0.98 1.57
C ILE A 37 3.13 1.89 1.16
N ASP A 38 2.06 1.95 1.95
CA ASP A 38 0.89 2.77 1.63
C ASP A 38 1.29 4.24 1.44
N PHE A 39 2.23 4.75 2.23
CA PHE A 39 2.76 6.10 2.06
C PHE A 39 3.60 6.27 0.78
N ILE A 40 4.49 5.32 0.50
CA ILE A 40 5.34 5.34 -0.69
C ILE A 40 4.50 5.22 -1.97
N LEU A 41 3.47 4.37 -1.99
CA LEU A 41 2.57 4.21 -3.15
C LEU A 41 1.95 5.54 -3.59
N VAL A 42 1.47 6.34 -2.63
CA VAL A 42 0.82 7.61 -2.95
C VAL A 42 1.80 8.73 -3.28
N HIS A 43 3.06 8.60 -2.85
CA HIS A 43 4.14 9.58 -3.03
C HIS A 43 5.32 9.02 -3.84
N SER A 44 5.09 8.07 -4.76
CA SER A 44 6.14 7.29 -5.43
C SER A 44 7.28 8.10 -6.05
N SER A 45 6.97 9.25 -6.65
CA SER A 45 7.96 10.16 -7.25
C SER A 45 8.98 10.69 -6.22
N ASP A 46 8.58 10.89 -4.96
CA ASP A 46 9.48 11.31 -3.88
C ASP A 46 10.55 10.27 -3.57
N PHE A 47 10.30 9.01 -3.94
CA PHE A 47 11.16 7.84 -3.71
C PHE A 47 11.86 7.36 -4.99
N GLY A 48 11.86 8.18 -6.04
CA GLY A 48 12.46 7.86 -7.34
C GLY A 48 11.66 6.82 -8.15
N GLY A 49 10.36 6.70 -7.87
CA GLY A 49 9.43 5.87 -8.61
C GLY A 49 8.65 6.64 -9.68
N PRO A 50 7.60 6.01 -10.25
CA PRO A 50 6.69 6.64 -11.19
C PRO A 50 5.97 7.87 -10.62
N GLU A 51 5.20 8.56 -11.45
CA GLU A 51 4.38 9.71 -11.02
C GLU A 51 3.48 9.36 -9.83
N SER A 52 3.43 10.26 -8.85
CA SER A 52 2.66 10.06 -7.62
C SER A 52 1.16 10.05 -7.86
N LEU A 53 0.45 9.15 -7.19
CA LEU A 53 -1.01 9.10 -7.24
C LEU A 53 -1.65 10.33 -6.60
N HIS A 54 -1.01 10.88 -5.55
CA HIS A 54 -1.52 12.02 -4.81
C HIS A 54 -0.68 13.28 -5.07
N PRO A 55 -1.31 14.47 -5.04
CA PRO A 55 -0.58 15.73 -5.13
C PRO A 55 0.32 15.95 -3.91
N VAL A 56 1.36 16.77 -4.10
CA VAL A 56 2.31 17.12 -3.05
C VAL A 56 1.62 17.92 -1.94
N THR A 57 1.80 17.48 -0.70
CA THR A 57 1.31 18.15 0.52
C THR A 57 2.49 18.63 1.36
N PRO A 58 2.39 19.80 2.03
CA PRO A 58 3.51 20.34 2.80
C PRO A 58 3.77 19.61 4.14
N ASN A 59 2.77 18.93 4.72
CA ASN A 59 2.90 18.24 6.02
C ASN A 59 2.92 16.72 5.90
N ARG A 60 4.05 16.17 5.44
CA ARG A 60 4.26 14.73 5.21
C ARG A 60 4.20 13.90 6.50
N LYS A 61 4.76 14.39 7.60
CA LYS A 61 4.75 13.71 8.91
C LYS A 61 3.34 13.54 9.46
N GLY A 62 2.58 14.64 9.53
CA GLY A 62 1.19 14.59 9.98
C GLY A 62 0.32 13.71 9.09
N GLU A 63 0.56 13.76 7.77
CA GLU A 63 -0.10 12.88 6.81
C GLU A 63 0.15 11.40 7.12
N TYR A 64 1.41 10.98 7.31
CA TYR A 64 1.75 9.59 7.58
C TYR A 64 1.00 9.02 8.79
N PHE A 65 1.03 9.72 9.92
CA PHE A 65 0.34 9.26 11.13
C PHE A 65 -1.19 9.25 10.98
N SER A 66 -1.76 10.22 10.27
CA SER A 66 -3.20 10.30 10.04
C SER A 66 -3.77 9.15 9.20
N ARG A 67 -2.92 8.44 8.45
CA ARG A 67 -3.31 7.32 7.57
C ARG A 67 -3.44 6.00 8.33
N ARG A 68 -2.87 5.90 9.53
CA ARG A 68 -2.75 4.63 10.26
C ARG A 68 -4.08 3.91 10.47
N GLU A 69 -5.09 4.63 10.95
CA GLU A 69 -6.42 4.07 11.19
C GLU A 69 -7.11 3.63 9.89
N LYS A 70 -6.88 4.35 8.80
CA LYS A 70 -7.46 4.02 7.49
C LYS A 70 -6.81 2.78 6.89
N VAL A 71 -5.49 2.67 6.97
CA VAL A 71 -4.76 1.47 6.52
C VAL A 71 -5.18 0.27 7.33
N ARG A 72 -5.28 0.41 8.67
CA ARG A 72 -5.75 -0.66 9.55
C ARG A 72 -7.15 -1.12 9.16
N SER A 73 -8.09 -0.18 9.08
CA SER A 73 -9.48 -0.48 8.72
C SER A 73 -9.60 -1.07 7.31
N GLY A 74 -8.78 -0.60 6.37
CA GLY A 74 -8.74 -1.11 5.01
C GLY A 74 -8.17 -2.53 4.93
N LEU A 75 -7.11 -2.80 5.66
CA LEU A 75 -6.52 -4.14 5.78
C LEU A 75 -7.53 -5.13 6.38
N ASP A 76 -8.21 -4.74 7.45
CA ASP A 76 -9.24 -5.59 8.08
C ASP A 76 -10.41 -5.83 7.12
N LEU A 77 -10.86 -4.82 6.39
CA LEU A 77 -11.89 -4.98 5.36
C LEU A 77 -11.47 -5.97 4.26
N MET A 78 -10.22 -5.90 3.79
CA MET A 78 -9.72 -6.82 2.77
C MET A 78 -9.57 -8.26 3.29
N ARG A 79 -9.31 -8.43 4.58
CA ARG A 79 -9.35 -9.74 5.25
C ARG A 79 -10.78 -10.29 5.33
N GLU A 80 -11.75 -9.44 5.67
CA GLU A 80 -13.18 -9.82 5.69
C GLU A 80 -13.69 -10.22 4.30
N PHE A 81 -13.18 -9.58 3.25
CA PHE A 81 -13.45 -9.96 1.85
C PHE A 81 -12.68 -11.21 1.39
N GLY A 82 -11.83 -11.80 2.24
CA GLY A 82 -11.01 -12.96 1.88
C GLY A 82 -9.89 -12.65 0.89
N LEU A 83 -9.57 -11.37 0.66
CA LEU A 83 -8.52 -10.94 -0.26
C LEU A 83 -7.14 -10.93 0.40
N VAL A 84 -7.07 -10.78 1.72
CA VAL A 84 -5.82 -10.84 2.49
C VAL A 84 -5.83 -12.01 3.45
N GLU A 85 -4.74 -12.78 3.45
CA GLU A 85 -4.47 -13.83 4.41
C GLU A 85 -3.52 -13.35 5.51
N VAL A 86 -3.62 -13.96 6.68
CA VAL A 86 -2.73 -13.70 7.82
C VAL A 86 -1.68 -14.79 7.90
N ASP A 87 -0.42 -14.38 8.00
CA ASP A 87 0.73 -15.25 8.19
C ASP A 87 1.31 -15.05 9.60
N TYR A 88 1.43 -16.13 10.35
CA TYR A 88 1.96 -16.10 11.72
C TYR A 88 3.44 -16.45 11.70
N THR A 89 4.27 -15.43 11.84
CA THR A 89 5.73 -15.54 11.79
C THR A 89 6.34 -15.53 13.19
N ASN A 90 7.61 -15.89 13.30
CA ASN A 90 8.37 -15.76 14.56
C ASN A 90 8.47 -14.30 15.06
N ASN A 91 8.26 -13.32 14.17
CA ASN A 91 8.32 -11.90 14.48
C ASN A 91 6.93 -11.27 14.70
N GLY A 92 5.88 -12.10 14.74
CA GLY A 92 4.50 -11.66 14.93
C GLY A 92 3.64 -11.86 13.67
N VAL A 93 2.69 -10.95 13.46
CA VAL A 93 1.67 -11.08 12.42
C VAL A 93 2.11 -10.37 11.14
N ALA A 94 2.10 -11.11 10.03
CA ALA A 94 2.28 -10.59 8.69
C ALA A 94 1.03 -10.84 7.83
N TYR A 95 0.95 -10.15 6.71
CA TYR A 95 -0.19 -10.17 5.80
C TYR A 95 0.29 -10.46 4.38
N LYS A 96 -0.46 -11.28 3.64
CA LYS A 96 -0.14 -11.65 2.26
C LYS A 96 -1.41 -11.62 1.40
N ALA A 97 -1.24 -11.47 0.10
CA ALA A 97 -2.34 -11.61 -0.84
C ALA A 97 -2.86 -13.05 -0.84
N SER A 98 -4.19 -13.21 -0.92
CA SER A 98 -4.82 -14.48 -1.28
C SER A 98 -4.74 -14.71 -2.79
N GLU A 99 -5.08 -15.93 -3.23
CA GLU A 99 -5.22 -16.27 -4.65
C GLU A 99 -6.31 -15.47 -5.38
N TYR A 100 -7.24 -14.84 -4.65
CA TYR A 100 -8.36 -14.08 -5.22
C TYR A 100 -8.00 -12.63 -5.57
N VAL A 101 -6.84 -12.13 -5.14
CA VAL A 101 -6.45 -10.73 -5.39
C VAL A 101 -6.17 -10.48 -6.87
N SER A 102 -5.34 -11.30 -7.50
CA SER A 102 -4.99 -11.13 -8.92
C SER A 102 -6.22 -11.08 -9.84
N PRO A 103 -7.18 -12.04 -9.76
CA PRO A 103 -8.43 -11.95 -10.52
C PRO A 103 -9.28 -10.71 -10.20
N TYR A 104 -9.25 -10.22 -8.95
CA TYR A 104 -9.95 -8.99 -8.58
C TYR A 104 -9.31 -7.75 -9.23
N LEU A 105 -7.97 -7.66 -9.23
CA LEU A 105 -7.25 -6.55 -9.84
C LEU A 105 -7.39 -6.52 -11.36
N ASP A 106 -7.52 -7.68 -12.02
CA ASP A 106 -7.79 -7.76 -13.46
C ASP A 106 -9.07 -7.05 -13.89
N LEU A 107 -10.06 -6.92 -12.99
CA LEU A 107 -11.31 -6.21 -13.23
C LEU A 107 -11.15 -4.68 -13.16
N MET A 108 -10.05 -4.18 -12.63
CA MET A 108 -9.81 -2.76 -12.42
C MET A 108 -9.33 -2.08 -13.70
N LYS A 109 -10.12 -1.15 -14.25
CA LYS A 109 -9.85 -0.51 -15.56
C LYS A 109 -9.64 1.00 -15.50
N SER A 110 -9.71 1.62 -14.32
CA SER A 110 -9.52 3.07 -14.20
C SER A 110 -8.05 3.45 -14.35
N ASN A 111 -7.76 4.66 -14.83
CA ASN A 111 -6.39 5.17 -14.87
C ASN A 111 -5.72 5.13 -13.49
N TYR A 112 -6.44 5.50 -12.44
CA TYR A 112 -5.94 5.45 -11.07
C TYR A 112 -5.51 4.04 -10.65
N SER A 113 -6.36 3.03 -10.88
CA SER A 113 -6.05 1.65 -10.52
C SER A 113 -4.91 1.07 -11.35
N LEU A 114 -4.82 1.41 -12.63
CA LEU A 114 -3.71 0.98 -13.49
C LEU A 114 -2.39 1.60 -13.04
N SER A 115 -2.37 2.89 -12.72
CA SER A 115 -1.19 3.55 -12.14
C SER A 115 -0.79 2.93 -10.81
N LEU A 116 -1.76 2.62 -9.94
CA LEU A 116 -1.51 1.97 -8.66
C LEU A 116 -0.87 0.58 -8.83
N ILE A 117 -1.34 -0.23 -9.79
CA ILE A 117 -0.73 -1.52 -10.13
C ILE A 117 0.71 -1.32 -10.59
N THR A 118 0.96 -0.41 -11.53
CA THR A 118 2.33 -0.12 -12.03
C THR A 118 3.28 0.33 -10.92
N ILE A 119 2.81 1.19 -10.00
CA ILE A 119 3.61 1.66 -8.87
C ILE A 119 3.85 0.52 -7.87
N SER A 120 2.86 -0.34 -7.65
CA SER A 120 2.96 -1.50 -6.75
C SER A 120 4.01 -2.49 -7.26
N GLU A 121 4.01 -2.82 -8.55
CA GLU A 121 5.00 -3.67 -9.21
C GLU A 121 6.41 -3.07 -9.09
N TRP A 122 6.55 -1.76 -9.33
CA TRP A 122 7.81 -1.05 -9.15
C TRP A 122 8.32 -1.15 -7.71
N LEU A 123 7.46 -0.88 -6.73
CA LEU A 123 7.83 -0.88 -5.32
C LEU A 123 8.21 -2.28 -4.84
N ALA A 124 7.44 -3.30 -5.21
CA ALA A 124 7.74 -4.69 -4.89
C ALA A 124 9.10 -5.11 -5.46
N LYS A 125 9.40 -4.74 -6.71
CA LYS A 125 10.71 -5.01 -7.33
C LYS A 125 11.85 -4.32 -6.59
N GLU A 126 11.69 -3.07 -6.18
CA GLU A 126 12.71 -2.35 -5.43
C GLU A 126 12.95 -2.95 -4.04
N LEU A 127 11.88 -3.35 -3.33
CA LEU A 127 11.97 -4.03 -2.04
C LEU A 127 12.64 -5.40 -2.16
N ASN A 128 12.30 -6.20 -3.17
CA ASN A 128 12.95 -7.49 -3.40
C ASN A 128 14.44 -7.35 -3.74
N LYS A 129 14.86 -6.22 -4.32
CA LYS A 129 16.27 -5.98 -4.68
C LYS A 129 17.09 -5.43 -3.52
N ASN A 130 16.55 -4.45 -2.77
CA ASN A 130 17.33 -3.64 -1.82
C ASN A 130 16.74 -3.59 -0.42
N GLY A 131 15.59 -4.24 -0.18
CA GLY A 131 14.81 -4.05 1.04
C GLY A 131 14.36 -2.61 1.24
N PHE A 132 14.06 -2.25 2.49
CA PHE A 132 13.64 -0.89 2.84
C PHE A 132 14.78 0.13 2.93
N GLU A 133 16.05 -0.28 2.88
CA GLU A 133 17.20 0.60 3.12
C GLU A 133 17.18 1.86 2.25
N LYS A 134 16.93 1.70 0.95
CA LYS A 134 16.82 2.82 0.00
C LYS A 134 15.70 3.80 0.38
N PHE A 135 14.59 3.29 0.91
CA PHE A 135 13.41 4.09 1.24
C PHE A 135 13.49 4.72 2.63
N ASN A 136 14.14 4.05 3.58
CA ASN A 136 14.28 4.52 4.96
C ASN A 136 14.98 5.88 5.01
N ILE A 137 16.03 6.11 4.21
CA ILE A 137 16.69 7.43 4.13
C ILE A 137 15.70 8.53 3.74
N THR A 138 14.85 8.29 2.74
CA THR A 138 13.85 9.28 2.31
C THR A 138 12.74 9.44 3.32
N LEU A 139 12.29 8.35 3.95
CA LEU A 139 11.29 8.37 5.01
C LEU A 139 11.79 9.17 6.22
N GLU A 140 13.03 8.97 6.65
CA GLU A 140 13.66 9.71 7.75
C GLU A 140 13.76 11.20 7.46
N ASN A 141 14.15 11.58 6.23
CA ASN A 141 14.32 12.99 5.89
C ASN A 141 13.00 13.74 5.62
N LYS A 142 11.98 13.05 5.10
CA LYS A 142 10.73 13.69 4.65
C LYS A 142 9.53 13.43 5.55
N VAL A 143 9.54 12.37 6.37
CA VAL A 143 8.35 11.88 7.07
C VAL A 143 8.56 11.81 8.58
N PHE A 144 9.74 11.38 9.04
CA PHE A 144 10.02 11.22 10.47
C PHE A 144 10.66 12.46 11.10
#